data_AF-A0A1I7X065-F1
#
_entry.id   AF-A0A1I7X065-F1
#
_cell.length_a   1.000
_cell.length_b   1.000
_cell.length_c   1.000
_cell.angle_alpha   90.00
_cell.angle_beta   90.00
_cell.angle_gamma   90.00
#
_symmetry.space_group_name_H-M   'P 1'
#
loop_
_entity.id
_entity.type
_entity.pdbx_description
1 polymer ?
#
loop_
_entity_poly.entity_id
_entity_poly.type
_entity_poly.pdbx_seq_one_letter_code
_entity_poly.pdbx_strand_id
1 'polypeptide(L)'
;MDRQFHRLQTDIVFSRRNPKVTPRDGKRLWKARENILGDKNTSIAKQLCITKMAAYRSRKRYQKLSSVEDHPKGAKSRSVNSFRVRKMVKKRILRDSKKSMRKMASNLNISPASMRRIVKHKLGF
;
A
#
# COMPACT_ATOMS: atom_id res chain seq x y z
N MET A 1 -28.67 31.76 -20.13
CA MET A 1 -28.69 30.28 -20.19
C MET A 1 -27.60 29.85 -21.14
N ASP A 2 -26.40 29.57 -20.62
CA ASP A 2 -25.18 29.48 -21.41
C ASP A 2 -25.01 28.13 -22.10
N ARG A 3 -24.76 28.20 -23.42
CA ARG A 3 -24.46 27.07 -24.32
C ARG A 3 -23.24 26.23 -23.90
N GLN A 4 -22.46 26.70 -22.92
CA GLN A 4 -21.33 26.00 -22.30
C GLN A 4 -21.79 24.82 -21.43
N PHE A 5 -22.96 24.91 -20.79
CA PHE A 5 -23.49 23.86 -19.91
C PHE A 5 -23.85 22.57 -20.67
N HIS A 6 -24.26 22.72 -21.94
CA HIS A 6 -24.70 21.61 -22.78
C HIS A 6 -23.52 20.78 -23.35
N ARG A 7 -22.31 21.37 -23.46
CA ARG A 7 -21.09 20.62 -23.83
C ARG A 7 -20.50 19.83 -22.64
N LEU A 8 -20.70 20.31 -21.42
CA LEU A 8 -20.27 19.60 -20.21
C LEU A 8 -21.08 18.32 -19.96
N GLN A 9 -22.35 18.28 -20.37
CA GLN A 9 -23.16 17.06 -20.27
C GLN A 9 -22.76 16.00 -21.29
N THR A 10 -22.32 16.38 -22.51
CA THR A 10 -21.91 15.42 -23.54
C THR A 10 -20.58 14.74 -23.21
N ASP A 11 -19.66 15.45 -22.57
CA ASP A 11 -18.32 14.92 -22.25
C ASP A 11 -18.32 13.96 -21.04
N ILE A 12 -19.25 14.17 -20.10
CA ILE A 12 -19.45 13.27 -18.95
C ILE A 12 -20.00 11.91 -19.40
N VAL A 13 -20.84 11.88 -20.44
CA VAL A 13 -21.35 10.64 -21.04
C VAL A 13 -20.26 9.92 -21.85
N PHE A 14 -19.35 10.65 -22.49
CA PHE A 14 -18.24 10.08 -23.29
C PHE A 14 -17.17 9.40 -22.42
N SER A 15 -16.85 9.97 -21.25
CA SER A 15 -15.85 9.42 -20.33
C SER A 15 -16.25 8.08 -19.68
N ARG A 16 -17.55 7.77 -19.58
CA ARG A 16 -18.03 6.47 -19.07
C ARG A 16 -17.80 5.30 -20.04
N ARG A 17 -17.42 5.54 -21.30
CA ARG A 17 -17.24 4.48 -22.32
C ARG A 17 -15.79 4.14 -22.70
N ASN A 18 -14.76 4.86 -22.22
CA ASN A 18 -13.37 4.58 -22.63
C ASN A 18 -12.34 4.78 -21.49
N PRO A 19 -11.79 3.70 -20.91
CA PRO A 19 -10.87 3.77 -19.77
C PRO A 19 -9.41 3.89 -20.23
N LYS A 20 -9.08 4.95 -20.98
CA LYS A 20 -7.69 5.26 -21.35
C LYS A 20 -7.43 6.76 -21.23
N VAL A 21 -7.38 7.26 -20.00
CA VAL A 21 -6.94 8.64 -19.73
C VAL A 21 -5.49 8.58 -19.26
N THR A 22 -4.60 9.26 -19.98
CA THR A 22 -3.14 9.13 -19.81
C THR A 22 -2.60 10.07 -18.70
N PRO A 23 -1.39 9.81 -18.16
CA PRO A 23 -0.83 10.55 -17.02
C PRO A 23 -0.66 12.08 -17.22
N ARG A 24 -0.77 12.57 -18.47
CA ARG A 24 -0.62 13.99 -18.81
C ARG A 24 -1.85 14.82 -18.42
N ASP A 25 -3.04 14.20 -18.38
CA ASP A 25 -4.31 14.84 -18.03
C ASP A 25 -4.53 14.93 -16.51
N GLY A 26 -3.88 14.05 -15.75
CA GLY A 26 -3.91 14.09 -14.27
C GLY A 26 -3.29 15.35 -13.68
N LYS A 27 -2.31 15.96 -14.36
CA LYS A 27 -1.66 17.21 -13.92
C LYS A 27 -2.54 18.45 -14.19
N ARG A 28 -3.29 18.48 -15.29
CA ARG A 28 -4.23 19.57 -15.61
C ARG A 28 -5.47 19.54 -14.71
N LEU A 29 -6.00 18.35 -14.43
CA LEU A 29 -7.08 18.16 -13.46
C LEU A 29 -6.67 18.55 -12.04
N TRP A 30 -5.38 18.43 -11.68
CA TRP A 30 -4.87 18.86 -10.37
C TRP A 30 -4.53 20.34 -10.28
N LYS A 31 -4.08 20.99 -11.37
CA LYS A 31 -3.84 22.44 -11.37
C LYS A 31 -5.15 23.24 -11.26
N ALA A 32 -6.23 22.74 -11.87
CA ALA A 32 -7.59 23.24 -11.62
C ALA A 32 -8.12 22.95 -10.19
N ARG A 33 -7.45 22.04 -9.47
CA ARG A 33 -7.78 21.57 -8.12
C ARG A 33 -6.98 22.28 -7.02
N GLU A 34 -6.02 23.15 -7.34
CA GLU A 34 -5.28 23.95 -6.34
C GLU A 34 -6.21 24.92 -5.57
N ASN A 35 -7.39 25.24 -6.11
CA ASN A 35 -8.46 25.92 -5.38
C ASN A 35 -9.06 25.09 -4.22
N ILE A 36 -8.79 23.79 -4.14
CA ILE A 36 -9.30 22.89 -3.09
C ILE A 36 -8.45 22.93 -1.81
N LEU A 37 -7.24 23.48 -1.84
CA LEU A 37 -6.38 23.55 -0.64
C LEU A 37 -6.94 24.50 0.44
N GLY A 38 -7.76 25.47 0.04
CA GLY A 38 -8.46 26.42 0.92
C GLY A 38 -9.85 25.97 1.37
N ASP A 39 -10.42 24.92 0.77
CA ASP A 39 -11.79 24.50 1.05
C ASP A 39 -11.88 23.62 2.32
N LYS A 40 -12.89 23.89 3.13
CA LYS A 40 -13.25 23.05 4.29
C LYS A 40 -13.63 21.66 3.76
N ASN A 41 -13.19 20.58 4.44
CA ASN A 41 -13.48 19.18 4.05
C ASN A 41 -14.98 18.89 3.82
N THR A 42 -15.87 19.72 4.36
CA THR A 42 -17.32 19.68 4.14
C THR A 42 -17.73 20.08 2.71
N SER A 43 -17.07 21.06 2.09
CA SER A 43 -17.32 21.48 0.70
C SER A 43 -16.93 20.36 -0.26
N ILE A 44 -15.72 19.83 -0.08
CA ILE A 44 -15.16 18.70 -0.85
C ILE A 44 -16.06 17.46 -0.74
N ALA A 45 -16.54 17.15 0.46
CA ALA A 45 -17.43 16.03 0.70
C ALA A 45 -18.77 16.16 -0.05
N LYS A 46 -19.36 17.37 -0.06
CA LYS A 46 -20.59 17.65 -0.80
C LYS A 46 -20.39 17.57 -2.31
N GLN A 47 -19.33 18.17 -2.83
CA GLN A 47 -18.99 18.17 -4.26
C GLN A 47 -18.70 16.78 -4.81
N LEU A 48 -17.99 15.95 -4.05
CA LEU A 48 -17.64 14.58 -4.44
C LEU A 48 -18.66 13.53 -3.98
N CYS A 49 -19.74 13.96 -3.31
CA CYS A 49 -20.75 13.10 -2.70
C CYS A 49 -20.15 11.95 -1.83
N ILE A 50 -19.07 12.25 -1.11
CA ILE A 50 -18.38 11.31 -0.20
C ILE A 50 -18.59 11.70 1.26
N THR A 51 -18.34 10.77 2.17
CA THR A 51 -18.37 11.10 3.59
C THR A 51 -17.24 12.09 3.95
N LYS A 52 -17.53 13.02 4.87
CA LYS A 52 -16.55 13.97 5.43
C LYS A 52 -15.30 13.26 5.96
N MET A 53 -15.47 12.06 6.53
CA MET A 53 -14.38 11.23 7.04
C MET A 53 -13.50 10.65 5.93
N ALA A 54 -14.06 10.23 4.79
CA ALA A 54 -13.28 9.77 3.65
C ALA A 54 -12.44 10.90 3.03
N ALA A 55 -13.01 12.11 2.94
CA ALA A 55 -12.30 13.30 2.48
C ALA A 55 -11.12 13.64 3.42
N TYR A 56 -11.36 13.68 4.73
CA TYR A 56 -10.32 13.93 5.74
C TYR A 56 -9.20 12.87 5.69
N ARG A 57 -9.55 11.58 5.67
CA ARG A 57 -8.56 10.49 5.58
C ARG A 57 -7.71 10.60 4.31
N SER A 58 -8.31 10.96 3.19
CA SER A 58 -7.59 11.14 1.92
C SER A 58 -6.67 12.35 1.93
N ARG A 59 -7.11 13.49 2.47
CA ARG A 59 -6.26 14.68 2.67
C ARG A 59 -5.07 14.38 3.60
N LYS A 60 -5.32 13.73 4.74
CA LYS A 60 -4.26 13.37 5.71
C LYS A 60 -3.25 12.38 5.12
N ARG A 61 -3.72 11.41 4.33
CA ARG A 61 -2.84 10.49 3.59
C ARG A 61 -1.95 11.24 2.60
N TYR A 62 -2.54 12.14 1.81
CA TYR A 62 -1.81 12.92 0.81
C TYR A 62 -0.74 13.81 1.43
N GLN A 63 -1.05 14.52 2.52
CA GLN A 63 -0.07 15.34 3.25
C GLN A 63 1.12 14.51 3.78
N LYS A 64 0.89 13.25 4.13
CA LYS A 64 1.92 12.37 4.69
C LYS A 64 2.83 11.76 3.61
N LEU A 65 2.31 11.47 2.43
CA LEU A 65 2.97 10.59 1.46
C LEU A 65 3.14 11.20 0.06
N SER A 66 2.60 12.41 -0.16
CA SER A 66 2.56 13.14 -1.44
C SER A 66 2.07 12.33 -2.65
N SER A 67 1.47 11.15 -2.42
CA SER A 67 0.94 10.25 -3.43
C SER A 67 -0.58 10.16 -3.32
N VAL A 68 -1.22 10.11 -4.50
CA VAL A 68 -2.68 9.96 -4.68
C VAL A 68 -3.06 8.48 -4.78
N GLU A 69 -2.09 7.58 -4.96
CA GLU A 69 -2.34 6.16 -5.15
C GLU A 69 -2.81 5.48 -3.86
N ASP A 70 -3.66 4.46 -4.04
CA ASP A 70 -4.11 3.63 -2.94
C ASP A 70 -2.95 2.84 -2.34
N HIS A 71 -2.97 2.68 -1.02
CA HIS A 71 -1.97 1.85 -0.36
C HIS A 71 -2.21 0.39 -0.74
N PRO A 72 -1.13 -0.37 -1.02
CA PRO A 72 -1.27 -1.80 -1.19
C PRO A 72 -1.95 -2.36 0.06
N LYS A 73 -3.10 -3.03 -0.14
CA LYS A 73 -3.80 -3.72 0.94
C LYS A 73 -2.80 -4.67 1.58
N GLY A 74 -2.55 -4.50 2.88
CA GLY A 74 -1.49 -5.20 3.59
C GLY A 74 -1.69 -6.71 3.57
N ALA A 75 -1.16 -7.38 2.55
CA ALA A 75 -1.10 -8.82 2.49
C ALA A 75 -0.06 -9.29 3.51
N LYS A 76 -0.40 -10.32 4.29
CA LYS A 76 0.57 -10.92 5.21
C LYS A 76 1.65 -11.62 4.39
N SER A 77 2.90 -11.19 4.54
CA SER A 77 4.02 -11.79 3.83
C SER A 77 4.16 -13.27 4.22
N ARG A 78 3.91 -14.17 3.26
CA ARG A 78 4.18 -15.60 3.41
C ARG A 78 5.68 -15.82 3.24
N SER A 79 6.43 -15.66 4.33
CA SER A 79 7.87 -15.90 4.34
C SER A 79 8.27 -17.03 5.29
N VAL A 80 9.29 -17.78 4.88
CA VAL A 80 9.95 -18.78 5.75
C VAL A 80 10.54 -18.12 7.00
N ASN A 81 10.90 -16.84 6.92
CA ASN A 81 11.37 -16.01 8.03
C ASN A 81 10.21 -15.51 8.93
N SER A 82 9.27 -16.40 9.25
CA SER A 82 8.22 -16.08 10.22
C SER A 82 8.79 -15.98 11.64
N PHE A 83 8.12 -15.23 12.50
CA PHE A 83 8.48 -15.14 13.92
C PHE A 83 8.48 -16.53 14.59
N ARG A 84 7.52 -17.39 14.25
CA ARG A 84 7.41 -18.76 14.77
C ARG A 84 8.65 -19.58 14.45
N VAL A 85 9.13 -19.55 13.21
CA VAL A 85 10.33 -20.27 12.79
C VAL A 85 11.56 -19.75 13.55
N ARG A 86 11.73 -18.43 13.64
CA ARG A 86 12.84 -17.82 14.40
C ARG A 86 12.85 -18.26 15.86
N LYS A 87 11.69 -18.26 16.51
CA LYS A 87 11.54 -18.71 17.91
C LYS A 87 11.90 -20.19 18.08
N MET A 88 11.48 -21.05 17.15
CA MET A 88 11.82 -22.48 17.19
C MET A 88 13.32 -22.73 16.97
N VAL A 89 13.93 -22.04 16.00
CA VAL A 89 15.38 -22.17 15.73
C VAL A 89 16.19 -21.68 16.92
N LYS A 90 15.86 -20.52 17.50
CA LYS A 90 16.52 -20.02 18.72
C LYS A 90 16.44 -21.02 19.86
N LYS A 91 15.26 -21.61 20.12
CA LYS A 91 15.10 -22.64 21.16
C LYS A 91 15.94 -23.90 20.88
N ARG A 92 16.11 -24.31 19.63
CA ARG A 92 16.93 -25.49 19.29
C ARG A 92 18.42 -25.24 19.50
N ILE A 93 18.90 -24.06 19.11
CA ILE A 93 20.30 -23.63 19.36
C ILE A 93 20.58 -23.55 20.86
N LEU A 94 19.66 -22.99 21.64
CA LEU A 94 19.81 -22.88 23.09
C LEU A 94 19.80 -24.24 23.81
N ARG A 95 19.13 -25.25 23.25
CA ARG A 95 19.12 -26.62 23.81
C ARG A 95 20.39 -27.39 23.47
N ASP A 96 20.89 -27.21 22.26
CA ASP A 96 22.06 -27.92 21.75
C ASP A 96 22.81 -26.99 20.78
N SER A 97 23.85 -26.34 21.29
CA SER A 97 24.65 -25.36 20.56
C SER A 97 25.55 -26.02 19.49
N LYS A 98 25.84 -27.32 19.62
CA LYS A 98 26.66 -28.09 18.67
C LYS A 98 25.83 -28.61 17.49
N LYS A 99 24.50 -28.43 17.51
CA LYS A 99 23.61 -28.95 16.48
C LYS A 99 23.84 -28.29 15.12
N SER A 100 24.02 -29.12 14.08
CA SER A 100 24.25 -28.60 12.73
C SER A 100 23.01 -27.89 12.15
N MET A 101 23.25 -26.76 11.48
CA MET A 101 22.19 -26.01 10.78
C MET A 101 21.49 -26.86 9.72
N ARG A 102 22.21 -27.77 9.04
CA ARG A 102 21.65 -28.66 8.01
C ARG A 102 20.63 -29.62 8.62
N LYS A 103 20.93 -30.23 9.78
CA LYS A 103 19.99 -31.12 10.47
C LYS A 103 18.76 -30.36 10.99
N MET A 104 18.95 -29.14 11.49
CA MET A 104 17.82 -28.27 11.88
C MET A 104 16.92 -27.90 10.69
N ALA A 105 17.51 -27.65 9.52
CA ALA A 105 16.81 -27.33 8.29
C ALA A 105 15.95 -28.50 7.82
N SER A 106 16.51 -29.72 7.77
CA SER A 106 15.76 -30.94 7.43
C SER A 106 14.61 -31.19 8.40
N ASN A 107 14.84 -31.06 9.71
CA ASN A 107 13.79 -31.27 10.72
C ASN A 107 12.66 -30.23 10.68
N LEU A 108 12.84 -29.10 9.98
CA LEU A 108 11.83 -28.05 9.82
C LEU A 108 11.32 -27.96 8.39
N ASN A 109 11.77 -28.84 7.49
CA ASN A 109 11.50 -28.78 6.04
C ASN A 109 11.80 -27.40 5.43
N ILE A 110 12.89 -26.77 5.90
CA ILE A 110 13.37 -25.48 5.41
C ILE A 110 14.62 -25.71 4.58
N SER A 111 14.79 -24.94 3.50
CA SER A 111 16.02 -25.03 2.72
C SER A 111 17.25 -24.63 3.56
N PRO A 112 18.40 -25.32 3.42
CA PRO A 112 19.61 -25.02 4.19
C PRO A 112 20.06 -23.56 4.05
N ALA A 113 19.87 -22.94 2.88
CA ALA A 113 20.19 -21.54 2.62
C ALA A 113 19.32 -20.57 3.43
N SER A 114 18.01 -20.85 3.54
CA SER A 114 17.11 -20.04 4.37
C SER A 114 17.42 -20.20 5.85
N MET A 115 17.75 -21.42 6.30
CA MET A 115 18.17 -21.68 7.68
C MET A 115 19.43 -20.87 8.04
N ARG A 116 20.46 -20.90 7.17
CA ARG A 116 21.67 -20.09 7.36
C ARG A 116 21.36 -18.59 7.46
N ARG A 117 20.49 -18.08 6.58
CA ARG A 117 20.06 -16.68 6.62
C ARG A 117 19.35 -16.31 7.92
N ILE A 118 18.52 -17.20 8.45
CA ILE A 118 17.82 -16.98 9.72
C ILE A 118 18.80 -16.94 10.89
N VAL A 119 19.72 -17.91 10.99
CA VAL A 119 20.67 -17.99 12.10
C VAL A 119 21.61 -16.77 12.10
N LYS A 120 22.32 -16.53 10.98
CA LYS A 120 23.33 -15.47 10.90
C LYS A 120 22.74 -14.06 10.92
N HIS A 121 21.75 -13.79 10.08
CA HIS A 121 21.27 -12.41 9.88
C HIS A 121 20.07 -12.02 10.74
N LYS A 122 19.33 -12.97 11.31
CA LYS A 122 18.12 -12.67 12.11
C LYS A 122 18.24 -13.02 13.58
N LEU A 123 19.07 -14.01 13.93
CA LEU A 123 19.27 -14.41 15.33
C LEU A 123 20.62 -13.97 15.88
N GLY A 124 21.63 -13.74 15.03
CA GLY A 124 22.94 -13.23 15.45
C GLY A 124 23.81 -14.26 16.18
N PHE A 125 23.60 -15.55 15.88
CA PHE A 125 24.48 -16.64 16.31
C PHE A 125 25.50 -16.97 15.21
#